data_AF-A0A327QSJ0-F1
#
_entry.id   AF-A0A327QSJ0-F1
#
_cell.length_a   1.000
_cell.length_b   1.000
_cell.length_c   1.000
_cell.angle_alpha   90.00
_cell.angle_beta   90.00
_cell.angle_gamma   90.00
#
_symmetry.space_group_name_H-M   'P 1'
#
loop_
_entity.id
_entity.type
_entity.pdbx_description
1 polymer ?
#
loop_
_entity_poly.entity_id
_entity_poly.type
_entity_poly.pdbx_seq_one_letter_code
_entity_poly.pdbx_strand_id
1 'polypeptide(L)'
;MGRVIPLYQKNLPRVSFHHTQNGFLAIEGRKKTNWQDERYEKIRSHRKEFGRAAQMAADTRLAFSGMLEMFPDKTYYRRLSSSLLSILKSDVTHLRGERTVEAGDVTALTGFDFNQQAQFNRTCRAPYTIAIDRKNGVAKVTFPAFKPSHKLRAPKQATHFQLIATVHAINFDTNRNDSAVASTVNLPLDGKLTAGISLDIPFEKNELRHLFVSIGVVFVETLNNRPYNILGGRYNAMCIAAVSAKVGEEEITVEEPNALPVSKQLYNHANKTGILHASKPYKKPVITGRKRPRLAKLNR
;
A
#
# COMPACT_ATOMS: atom_id res chain seq x y z
N MET A 1 -19.52 -4.05 47.06
CA MET A 1 -20.86 -4.39 47.57
C MET A 1 -21.83 -4.44 46.40
N GLY A 2 -22.44 -5.59 46.14
CA GLY A 2 -23.43 -5.74 45.06
C GLY A 2 -24.71 -4.98 45.41
N ARG A 3 -25.24 -4.20 44.48
CA ARG A 3 -26.50 -3.49 44.66
C ARG A 3 -27.62 -4.53 44.62
N VAL A 4 -28.36 -4.71 45.72
CA VAL A 4 -29.55 -5.58 45.75
C VAL A 4 -30.64 -4.87 44.95
N ILE A 5 -31.03 -5.45 43.82
CA ILE A 5 -32.11 -4.93 42.97
C ILE A 5 -33.32 -5.83 43.17
N PRO A 6 -34.42 -5.35 43.77
CA PRO A 6 -35.63 -6.14 43.92
C PRO A 6 -36.25 -6.43 42.54
N LEU A 7 -36.28 -7.72 42.18
CA LEU A 7 -36.85 -8.23 40.94
C LEU A 7 -38.37 -8.39 41.09
N TYR A 8 -39.12 -7.31 40.86
CA TYR A 8 -40.58 -7.37 40.79
C TYR A 8 -41.04 -8.06 39.50
N GLN A 9 -42.16 -8.81 39.55
CA GLN A 9 -42.71 -9.55 38.39
C GLN A 9 -42.89 -8.68 37.13
N LYS A 10 -43.26 -7.41 37.32
CA LYS A 10 -43.38 -6.39 36.24
C LYS A 10 -42.07 -6.05 35.52
N ASN A 11 -40.92 -6.31 36.15
CA ASN A 11 -39.59 -5.99 35.60
C ASN A 11 -38.94 -7.21 34.92
N LEU A 12 -39.48 -8.43 35.10
CA LEU A 12 -38.97 -9.65 34.47
C LEU A 12 -38.81 -9.54 32.94
N PRO A 13 -39.72 -8.90 32.17
CA PRO A 13 -39.56 -8.76 30.72
C PRO A 13 -38.38 -7.85 30.30
N ARG A 14 -37.84 -7.05 31.22
CA ARG A 14 -36.73 -6.11 30.97
C ARG A 14 -35.37 -6.66 31.39
N VAL A 15 -35.33 -7.87 31.95
CA VAL A 15 -34.11 -8.47 32.49
C VAL A 15 -33.77 -9.70 31.65
N SER A 16 -32.52 -9.77 31.22
CA SER A 16 -31.97 -10.96 30.58
C SER A 16 -31.11 -11.72 31.58
N PHE A 17 -31.26 -13.04 31.62
CA PHE A 17 -30.48 -13.91 32.49
C PHE A 17 -29.41 -14.62 31.66
N HIS A 18 -28.15 -14.49 32.09
CA HIS A 18 -27.01 -15.17 31.49
C HIS A 18 -26.45 -16.20 32.48
N HIS A 19 -26.22 -17.42 32.01
CA HIS A 19 -25.61 -18.47 32.82
C HIS A 19 -24.11 -18.20 32.99
N THR A 20 -23.60 -18.31 34.22
CA THR A 20 -22.17 -18.20 34.55
C THR A 20 -21.74 -19.34 35.45
N GLN A 21 -20.43 -19.57 35.62
CA GLN A 21 -19.92 -20.66 36.47
C GLN A 21 -20.37 -20.55 37.95
N ASN A 22 -20.71 -19.35 38.41
CA ASN A 22 -21.12 -19.08 39.79
C ASN A 22 -22.63 -18.76 39.92
N GLY A 23 -23.45 -19.18 38.94
CA GLY A 23 -24.91 -18.97 38.93
C GLY A 23 -25.38 -18.03 37.81
N PHE A 24 -26.53 -17.38 38.01
CA PHE A 24 -27.15 -16.53 36.99
C PHE A 24 -26.78 -15.05 37.17
N LEU A 25 -26.32 -14.42 36.08
CA LEU A 25 -26.17 -12.97 36.00
C LEU A 25 -27.43 -12.36 35.40
N ALA A 26 -28.12 -11.54 36.17
CA ALA A 26 -29.25 -10.74 35.70
C ALA A 26 -28.76 -9.37 35.21
N ILE A 27 -29.03 -9.03 33.96
CA ILE A 27 -28.70 -7.72 33.38
C ILE A 27 -29.99 -7.06 32.90
N GLU A 28 -30.21 -5.80 33.31
CA GLU A 28 -31.28 -5.00 32.72
C GLU A 28 -30.97 -4.66 31.26
N GLY A 29 -31.99 -4.73 30.40
CA GLY A 29 -31.89 -4.31 29.01
C GLY A 29 -31.39 -2.87 28.91
N ARG A 30 -30.26 -2.68 28.21
CA ARG A 30 -29.71 -1.33 27.99
C ARG A 30 -30.68 -0.51 27.15
N LYS A 31 -30.94 0.74 27.54
CA LYS A 31 -31.68 1.69 26.69
C LYS A 31 -30.99 1.79 25.33
N LYS A 32 -31.77 1.82 24.25
CA LYS A 32 -31.24 2.02 22.89
C LYS A 32 -30.39 3.29 22.88
N THR A 33 -29.12 3.15 22.52
CA THR A 33 -28.19 4.27 22.42
C THR A 33 -28.56 5.11 21.20
N ASN A 34 -28.85 6.41 21.41
CA ASN A 34 -28.98 7.34 20.29
C ASN A 34 -27.59 7.67 19.75
N TRP A 35 -27.14 6.94 18.73
CA TRP A 35 -25.81 7.13 18.16
C TRP A 35 -25.61 8.50 17.48
N GLN A 36 -26.66 9.28 17.21
CA GLN A 36 -26.55 10.60 16.59
C GLN A 36 -26.19 11.72 17.58
N ASP A 37 -26.38 11.46 18.88
CA ASP A 37 -26.09 12.40 19.97
C ASP A 37 -24.61 12.87 19.96
N GLU A 38 -24.36 14.13 20.29
CA GLU A 38 -23.06 14.80 20.18
C GLU A 38 -21.98 14.09 21.01
N ARG A 39 -22.35 13.59 22.19
CA ARG A 39 -21.45 12.81 23.07
C ARG A 39 -20.82 11.58 22.40
N TYR A 40 -21.41 11.06 21.33
CA TYR A 40 -20.90 9.90 20.59
C TYR A 40 -20.11 10.26 19.34
N GLU A 41 -19.91 11.53 19.03
CA GLU A 41 -19.17 11.97 17.84
C GLU A 41 -17.77 11.37 17.76
N LYS A 42 -17.02 11.37 18.87
CA LYS A 42 -15.68 10.77 18.96
C LYS A 42 -15.68 9.25 18.69
N ILE A 43 -16.75 8.55 19.08
CA ILE A 43 -16.90 7.12 18.83
C ILE A 43 -17.26 6.88 17.36
N ARG A 44 -18.13 7.72 16.79
CA ARG A 44 -18.50 7.63 15.37
C ARG A 44 -17.29 7.87 14.47
N SER A 45 -16.52 8.93 14.70
CA SER A 45 -15.32 9.23 13.91
C SER A 45 -14.29 8.10 14.01
N HIS A 46 -14.00 7.60 15.21
CA HIS A 46 -13.09 6.48 15.39
C HIS A 46 -13.58 5.20 14.68
N ARG A 47 -14.89 4.89 14.72
CA ARG A 47 -15.44 3.74 14.00
C ARG A 47 -15.27 3.86 12.49
N LYS A 48 -15.48 5.06 11.93
CA LYS A 48 -15.25 5.32 10.49
C LYS A 48 -13.78 5.09 10.12
N GLU A 49 -12.85 5.67 10.88
CA GLU A 49 -11.41 5.52 10.66
C GLU A 49 -10.96 4.06 10.81
N PHE A 50 -11.45 3.35 11.83
CA PHE A 50 -11.16 1.95 12.04
C PHE A 50 -11.67 1.08 10.87
N GLY A 51 -12.90 1.33 10.41
CA GLY A 51 -13.47 0.65 9.26
C GLY A 51 -12.66 0.88 7.98
N ARG A 52 -12.23 2.13 7.74
CA ARG A 52 -11.38 2.48 6.61
C ARG A 52 -10.02 1.78 6.68
N ALA A 53 -9.34 1.81 7.82
CA ALA A 53 -8.07 1.10 8.00
C ALA A 53 -8.20 -0.42 7.81
N ALA A 54 -9.31 -1.02 8.24
CA ALA A 54 -9.59 -2.43 8.01
C ALA A 54 -9.81 -2.75 6.53
N GLN A 55 -10.56 -1.90 5.81
CA GLN A 55 -10.74 -2.05 4.36
C GLN A 55 -9.41 -1.96 3.62
N MET A 56 -8.59 -0.96 3.93
CA MET A 56 -7.25 -0.81 3.34
C MET A 56 -6.36 -2.03 3.61
N ALA A 57 -6.45 -2.62 4.81
CA ALA A 57 -5.72 -3.85 5.12
C ALA A 57 -6.20 -5.05 4.27
N ALA A 58 -7.49 -5.10 3.94
CA ALA A 58 -8.04 -6.13 3.06
C ALA A 58 -7.57 -5.94 1.61
N ASP A 59 -7.50 -4.70 1.14
CA ASP A 59 -7.03 -4.38 -0.21
C ASP A 59 -5.51 -4.64 -0.35
N THR A 60 -4.70 -4.28 0.66
CA THR A 60 -3.28 -4.68 0.71
C THR A 60 -3.14 -6.20 0.75
N ARG A 61 -3.97 -6.91 1.52
CA ARG A 61 -3.95 -8.38 1.52
C ARG A 61 -4.19 -8.96 0.12
N LEU A 62 -5.09 -8.36 -0.66
CA LEU A 62 -5.36 -8.80 -2.02
C LEU A 62 -4.11 -8.61 -2.90
N ALA A 63 -3.44 -7.46 -2.81
CA ALA A 63 -2.20 -7.18 -3.53
C ALA A 63 -1.08 -8.18 -3.22
N PHE A 64 -0.97 -8.61 -1.96
CA PHE A 64 0.06 -9.56 -1.50
C PHE A 64 -0.38 -11.03 -1.57
N SER A 65 -1.59 -11.33 -2.05
CA SER A 65 -2.21 -12.66 -1.96
C SER A 65 -1.32 -13.81 -2.44
N GLY A 66 -0.66 -13.65 -3.60
CA GLY A 66 0.24 -14.67 -4.16
C GLY A 66 1.48 -14.97 -3.29
N MET A 67 1.89 -14.05 -2.42
CA MET A 67 3.03 -14.26 -1.51
C MET A 67 2.59 -14.87 -0.18
N LEU A 68 1.38 -14.55 0.30
CA LEU A 68 0.91 -14.93 1.63
C LEU A 68 0.82 -16.46 1.83
N GLU A 69 0.68 -17.23 0.75
CA GLU A 69 0.73 -18.71 0.82
C GLU A 69 2.10 -19.23 1.25
N MET A 70 3.19 -18.54 0.87
CA MET A 70 4.56 -18.92 1.23
C MET A 70 4.96 -18.46 2.64
N PHE A 71 4.27 -17.44 3.19
CA PHE A 71 4.59 -16.82 4.47
C PHE A 71 3.38 -16.86 5.43
N PRO A 72 3.00 -18.05 5.93
CA PRO A 72 1.78 -18.20 6.71
C PRO A 72 1.87 -17.52 8.08
N ASP A 73 0.90 -16.65 8.35
CA ASP A 73 0.65 -16.11 9.68
C ASP A 73 -0.85 -15.83 9.81
N LYS A 74 -1.49 -16.25 10.91
CA LYS A 74 -2.92 -16.00 11.13
C LYS A 74 -3.19 -14.57 11.64
N THR A 75 -2.16 -13.90 12.16
CA THR A 75 -2.28 -12.64 12.87
C THR A 75 -1.83 -11.42 12.05
N TYR A 76 -1.23 -11.63 10.87
CA TYR A 76 -0.70 -10.53 10.05
C TYR A 76 -1.78 -9.50 9.71
N TYR A 77 -3.00 -9.92 9.34
CA TYR A 77 -4.07 -8.99 8.97
C TYR A 77 -4.41 -8.02 10.10
N ARG A 78 -4.50 -8.52 11.34
CA ARG A 78 -4.72 -7.68 12.52
C ARG A 78 -3.57 -6.71 12.75
N ARG A 79 -2.32 -7.15 12.58
CA ARG A 79 -1.14 -6.28 12.72
C ARG A 79 -1.13 -5.20 11.63
N LEU A 80 -1.37 -5.60 10.38
CA LEU A 80 -1.41 -4.71 9.23
C LEU A 80 -2.49 -3.65 9.40
N SER A 81 -3.71 -4.04 9.78
CA SER A 81 -4.80 -3.11 10.06
C SER A 81 -4.46 -2.13 11.19
N SER A 82 -3.80 -2.60 12.27
CA SER A 82 -3.33 -1.72 13.33
C SER A 82 -2.26 -0.73 12.86
N SER A 83 -1.30 -1.17 12.05
CA SER A 83 -0.28 -0.29 11.46
C SER A 83 -0.91 0.75 10.52
N LEU A 84 -1.83 0.32 9.65
CA LEU A 84 -2.57 1.22 8.75
C LEU A 84 -3.45 2.21 9.51
N LEU A 85 -4.04 1.81 10.64
CA LEU A 85 -4.76 2.74 11.51
C LEU A 85 -3.83 3.79 12.14
N SER A 86 -2.60 3.41 12.49
CA SER A 86 -1.58 4.35 12.97
C SER A 86 -1.19 5.35 11.87
N ILE A 87 -1.04 4.86 10.64
CA ILE A 87 -0.73 5.68 9.46
C ILE A 87 -1.88 6.64 9.14
N LEU A 88 -3.11 6.15 9.12
CA LEU A 88 -4.29 6.99 8.93
C LEU A 88 -4.38 8.10 9.99
N LYS A 89 -3.94 7.84 11.23
CA LYS A 89 -3.91 8.86 12.28
C LYS A 89 -2.84 9.93 12.09
N SER A 90 -1.81 9.65 11.29
CA SER A 90 -0.76 10.63 10.93
C SER A 90 -1.20 11.61 9.85
N ASP A 91 -2.35 11.38 9.21
CA ASP A 91 -2.95 12.34 8.27
C ASP A 91 -3.28 13.67 8.98
N VAL A 92 -2.60 14.71 8.51
CA VAL A 92 -2.77 16.11 8.96
C VAL A 92 -3.67 16.93 8.05
N THR A 93 -4.02 16.40 6.88
CA THR A 93 -4.80 17.11 5.84
C THR A 93 -6.29 17.06 6.12
N HIS A 94 -6.80 15.90 6.55
CA HIS A 94 -8.23 15.71 6.80
C HIS A 94 -8.60 15.82 8.28
N LEU A 95 -9.86 16.23 8.51
CA LEU A 95 -10.47 16.22 9.83
C LEU A 95 -10.63 14.79 10.37
N ARG A 96 -10.69 14.68 11.70
CA ARG A 96 -10.90 13.41 12.38
C ARG A 96 -12.23 12.76 11.93
N GLY A 97 -12.19 11.49 11.58
CA GLY A 97 -13.31 10.75 11.01
C GLY A 97 -13.30 10.70 9.47
N GLU A 98 -12.51 11.57 8.83
CA GLU A 98 -12.39 11.68 7.37
C GLU A 98 -11.00 11.36 6.85
N ARG A 99 -10.02 11.23 7.74
CA ARG A 99 -8.64 10.84 7.44
C ARG A 99 -8.53 9.59 6.56
N THR A 100 -7.52 9.57 5.71
CA THR A 100 -7.22 8.46 4.81
C THR A 100 -5.81 7.92 5.05
N VAL A 101 -5.59 6.67 4.63
CA VAL A 101 -4.23 6.08 4.65
C VAL A 101 -3.35 6.76 3.60
N GLU A 102 -3.93 7.08 2.45
CA GLU A 102 -3.27 7.71 1.32
C GLU A 102 -2.61 9.07 1.67
N ALA A 103 -3.25 9.85 2.55
CA ALA A 103 -2.72 11.14 3.02
C ALA A 103 -1.86 11.01 4.29
N GLY A 104 -1.71 9.79 4.83
CA GLY A 104 -0.85 9.50 5.97
C GLY A 104 0.59 9.18 5.57
N ASP A 105 1.47 9.03 6.56
CA ASP A 105 2.84 8.58 6.35
C ASP A 105 2.91 7.06 6.12
N VAL A 106 2.74 6.66 4.86
CA VAL A 106 2.81 5.25 4.44
C VAL A 106 4.20 4.64 4.65
N THR A 107 5.26 5.46 4.75
CA THR A 107 6.63 4.96 4.93
C THR A 107 6.82 4.23 6.26
N ALA A 108 5.94 4.46 7.24
CA ALA A 108 5.89 3.73 8.51
C ALA A 108 5.57 2.22 8.36
N LEU A 109 5.16 1.74 7.18
CA LEU A 109 5.09 0.29 6.90
C LEU A 109 6.45 -0.36 6.61
N THR A 110 7.51 0.42 6.45
CA THR A 110 8.86 -0.11 6.30
C THR A 110 9.24 -0.95 7.52
N GLY A 111 9.71 -2.16 7.29
CA GLY A 111 10.02 -3.15 8.32
C GLY A 111 8.84 -4.02 8.76
N PHE A 112 7.64 -3.86 8.17
CA PHE A 112 6.51 -4.71 8.51
C PHE A 112 6.78 -6.18 8.14
N ASP A 113 6.74 -7.08 9.13
CA ASP A 113 6.91 -8.52 8.93
C ASP A 113 5.56 -9.23 8.66
N PHE A 114 5.50 -10.00 7.58
CA PHE A 114 4.34 -10.83 7.26
C PHE A 114 4.25 -12.06 8.17
N ASN A 115 5.39 -12.63 8.56
CA ASN A 115 5.45 -13.76 9.48
C ASN A 115 6.08 -13.37 10.83
N GLN A 116 5.29 -13.27 11.89
CA GLN A 116 5.80 -12.91 13.21
C GLN A 116 6.60 -14.03 13.89
N GLN A 117 6.40 -15.30 13.48
CA GLN A 117 7.21 -16.41 13.98
C GLN A 117 8.62 -16.40 13.37
N ALA A 118 8.76 -15.85 12.15
CA ALA A 118 10.01 -15.72 11.42
C ALA A 118 10.18 -14.29 10.88
N GLN A 119 10.57 -13.37 11.77
CA GLN A 119 10.87 -11.99 11.39
C GLN A 119 12.07 -11.94 10.43
N PHE A 120 11.97 -11.17 9.35
CA PHE A 120 12.98 -11.16 8.29
C PHE A 120 14.36 -10.81 8.83
N ASN A 121 14.49 -9.75 9.62
CA ASN A 121 15.79 -9.33 10.19
C ASN A 121 16.43 -10.37 11.14
N ARG A 122 15.63 -11.29 11.69
CA ARG A 122 16.14 -12.39 12.54
C ARG A 122 16.50 -13.62 11.71
N THR A 123 15.81 -13.83 10.59
CA THR A 123 16.00 -14.96 9.69
C THR A 123 17.12 -14.71 8.68
N CYS A 124 17.20 -13.51 8.11
CA CYS A 124 18.21 -13.09 7.14
C CYS A 124 18.99 -11.90 7.69
N ARG A 125 20.28 -12.10 7.93
CA ARG A 125 21.25 -11.09 8.39
C ARG A 125 22.23 -10.69 7.29
N ALA A 126 21.97 -11.12 6.06
CA ALA A 126 22.75 -10.70 4.90
C ALA A 126 22.45 -9.21 4.63
N PRO A 127 23.48 -8.39 4.36
CA PRO A 127 23.25 -7.00 3.96
C PRO A 127 22.53 -6.98 2.61
N TYR A 128 21.66 -6.00 2.42
CA TYR A 128 20.98 -5.77 1.16
C TYR A 128 20.83 -4.26 0.91
N THR A 129 20.67 -3.90 -0.35
CA THR A 129 20.37 -2.54 -0.80
C THR A 129 19.18 -2.58 -1.76
N ILE A 130 18.37 -1.52 -1.73
CA ILE A 130 17.18 -1.39 -2.57
C ILE A 130 17.29 -0.06 -3.31
N ALA A 131 17.18 -0.10 -4.62
CA ALA A 131 17.08 1.07 -5.48
C ALA A 131 15.76 1.02 -6.25
N ILE A 132 15.00 2.12 -6.26
CA ILE A 132 13.72 2.21 -6.96
C ILE A 132 13.87 3.28 -8.04
N ASP A 133 13.83 2.87 -9.30
CA ASP A 133 13.86 3.78 -10.45
C ASP A 133 12.47 3.85 -11.08
N ARG A 134 11.70 4.87 -10.70
CA ARG A 134 10.36 5.11 -11.24
C ARG A 134 10.38 5.42 -12.74
N LYS A 135 11.41 6.13 -13.23
CA LYS A 135 11.50 6.54 -14.64
C LYS A 135 11.63 5.33 -15.56
N ASN A 136 12.49 4.39 -15.19
CA ASN A 136 12.70 3.16 -15.95
C ASN A 136 11.73 2.04 -15.59
N GLY A 137 11.00 2.17 -14.48
CA GLY A 137 10.02 1.17 -14.02
C GLY A 137 10.70 -0.08 -13.46
N VAL A 138 11.77 0.07 -12.68
CA VAL A 138 12.52 -1.07 -12.12
C VAL A 138 12.88 -0.82 -10.67
N ALA A 139 12.55 -1.77 -9.80
CA ALA A 139 13.12 -1.84 -8.46
C ALA A 139 14.22 -2.90 -8.47
N LYS A 140 15.37 -2.57 -7.89
CA LYS A 140 16.53 -3.46 -7.81
C LYS A 140 16.85 -3.76 -6.36
N VAL A 141 16.86 -5.04 -6.02
CA VAL A 141 17.30 -5.53 -4.72
C VAL A 141 18.63 -6.24 -4.89
N THR A 142 19.68 -5.74 -4.24
CA THR A 142 21.03 -6.28 -4.35
C THR A 142 21.53 -6.82 -3.02
N PHE A 143 21.96 -8.07 -3.00
CA PHE A 143 22.67 -8.71 -1.91
C PHE A 143 24.15 -8.89 -2.29
N PRO A 144 25.11 -8.28 -1.57
CA PRO A 144 26.53 -8.59 -1.74
C PRO A 144 26.83 -10.07 -1.49
N ALA A 145 27.99 -10.57 -1.93
CA ALA A 145 28.41 -11.93 -1.66
C ALA A 145 28.36 -12.25 -0.15
N PHE A 146 27.70 -13.36 0.23
CA PHE A 146 27.57 -13.77 1.63
C PHE A 146 27.60 -15.30 1.78
N LYS A 147 27.88 -15.78 3.00
CA LYS A 147 27.80 -17.21 3.33
C LYS A 147 26.44 -17.52 3.97
N PRO A 148 25.53 -18.25 3.29
CA PRO A 148 24.17 -18.50 3.77
C PRO A 148 24.13 -19.18 5.14
N SER A 149 24.97 -20.20 5.39
CA SER A 149 25.05 -20.87 6.70
C SER A 149 25.39 -19.96 7.89
N HIS A 150 25.96 -18.77 7.67
CA HIS A 150 26.23 -17.78 8.73
C HIS A 150 25.20 -16.64 8.78
N LYS A 151 24.56 -16.32 7.65
CA LYS A 151 23.67 -15.16 7.53
C LYS A 151 22.19 -15.54 7.54
N LEU A 152 21.85 -16.78 7.22
CA LEU A 152 20.49 -17.30 7.24
C LEU A 152 20.29 -18.22 8.44
N ARG A 153 19.24 -17.97 9.21
CA ARG A 153 18.79 -18.87 10.27
C ARG A 153 17.80 -19.88 9.69
N ALA A 154 18.34 -20.88 9.00
CA ALA A 154 17.55 -21.93 8.37
C ALA A 154 17.04 -22.97 9.39
N PRO A 155 15.87 -23.60 9.15
CA PRO A 155 15.43 -24.77 9.91
C PRO A 155 16.31 -25.99 9.58
N LYS A 156 16.37 -26.97 10.49
CA LYS A 156 17.28 -28.14 10.38
C LYS A 156 17.06 -28.97 9.11
N GLN A 157 15.84 -29.00 8.58
CA GLN A 157 15.45 -29.77 7.41
C GLN A 157 15.78 -29.05 6.08
N ALA A 158 16.20 -27.79 6.13
CA ALA A 158 16.47 -27.04 4.91
C ALA A 158 17.83 -27.41 4.32
N THR A 159 17.83 -27.69 3.02
CA THR A 159 19.06 -27.86 2.23
C THR A 159 19.30 -26.68 1.30
N HIS A 160 18.23 -26.02 0.86
CA HIS A 160 18.28 -24.89 -0.05
C HIS A 160 17.41 -23.73 0.46
N PHE A 161 17.62 -22.56 -0.13
CA PHE A 161 16.80 -21.39 0.08
C PHE A 161 16.55 -20.68 -1.26
N GLN A 162 15.48 -19.90 -1.30
CA GLN A 162 15.14 -19.02 -2.39
C GLN A 162 14.98 -17.61 -1.84
N LEU A 163 15.61 -16.62 -2.49
CA LEU A 163 15.32 -15.22 -2.23
C LEU A 163 14.20 -14.78 -3.16
N ILE A 164 13.24 -14.06 -2.58
CA ILE A 164 12.10 -13.50 -3.29
C ILE A 164 12.11 -12.00 -3.05
N ALA A 165 11.88 -11.23 -4.09
CA ALA A 165 11.65 -9.80 -4.00
C ALA A 165 10.39 -9.45 -4.79
N THR A 166 9.62 -8.49 -4.29
CA THR A 166 8.35 -8.08 -4.88
C THR A 166 8.21 -6.58 -4.85
N VAL A 167 7.49 -6.06 -5.84
CA VAL A 167 7.05 -4.67 -5.89
C VAL A 167 5.53 -4.67 -5.97
N HIS A 168 4.90 -3.90 -5.11
CA HIS A 168 3.46 -3.65 -5.16
C HIS A 168 3.21 -2.15 -5.33
N ALA A 169 2.59 -1.76 -6.44
CA ALA A 169 2.10 -0.42 -6.68
C ALA A 169 0.66 -0.33 -6.17
N ILE A 170 0.39 0.48 -5.15
CA ILE A 170 -0.92 0.55 -4.48
C ILE A 170 -1.39 2.00 -4.41
N ASN A 171 -2.64 2.22 -4.81
CA ASN A 171 -3.41 3.42 -4.50
C ASN A 171 -4.53 3.05 -3.53
N PHE A 172 -4.51 3.64 -2.34
CA PHE A 172 -5.48 3.32 -1.28
C PHE A 172 -6.84 3.99 -1.49
N ASP A 173 -6.90 5.09 -2.24
CA ASP A 173 -8.17 5.80 -2.50
C ASP A 173 -8.96 5.14 -3.64
N THR A 174 -8.26 4.68 -4.69
CA THR A 174 -8.89 4.03 -5.86
C THR A 174 -8.91 2.51 -5.80
N ASN A 175 -8.31 1.90 -4.77
CA ASN A 175 -8.16 0.46 -4.61
C ASN A 175 -7.46 -0.25 -5.80
N ARG A 176 -6.64 0.48 -6.56
CA ARG A 176 -5.88 -0.09 -7.68
C ARG A 176 -4.55 -0.63 -7.17
N ASN A 177 -4.30 -1.91 -7.41
CA ASN A 177 -3.03 -2.55 -7.10
C ASN A 177 -2.47 -3.28 -8.32
N ASP A 178 -1.15 -3.20 -8.49
CA ASP A 178 -0.40 -3.97 -9.48
C ASP A 178 0.84 -4.55 -8.78
N SER A 179 1.21 -5.79 -9.10
CA SER A 179 2.25 -6.51 -8.38
C SER A 179 3.18 -7.25 -9.33
N ALA A 180 4.48 -7.22 -9.02
CA ALA A 180 5.49 -7.96 -9.74
C ALA A 180 6.42 -8.67 -8.75
N VAL A 181 7.00 -9.79 -9.19
CA VAL A 181 7.85 -10.66 -8.38
C VAL A 181 9.09 -11.05 -9.18
N ALA A 182 10.23 -11.11 -8.48
CA ALA A 182 11.44 -11.74 -8.95
C ALA A 182 11.96 -12.68 -7.86
N SER A 183 12.50 -13.82 -8.26
CA SER A 183 13.08 -14.77 -7.32
C SER A 183 14.32 -15.43 -7.89
N THR A 184 15.18 -15.92 -7.00
CA THR A 184 16.32 -16.73 -7.40
C THR A 184 15.88 -18.15 -7.73
N VAL A 185 16.78 -18.91 -8.34
CA VAL A 185 16.73 -20.38 -8.29
C VAL A 185 16.94 -20.85 -6.84
N ASN A 186 16.66 -22.12 -6.54
CA ASN A 186 16.98 -22.71 -5.24
C ASN A 186 18.49 -22.78 -5.06
N LEU A 187 19.02 -22.01 -4.10
CA LEU A 187 20.45 -21.92 -3.80
C LEU A 187 20.79 -22.82 -2.60
N PRO A 188 21.92 -23.54 -2.62
CA PRO A 188 22.31 -24.41 -1.52
C PRO A 188 22.69 -23.60 -0.27
N LEU A 189 22.30 -24.07 0.92
CA LEU A 189 22.63 -23.41 2.19
C LEU A 189 24.10 -23.55 2.60
N ASP A 190 24.73 -24.66 2.21
CA ASP A 190 26.12 -24.97 2.56
C ASP A 190 27.14 -24.30 1.62
N GLY A 191 26.68 -23.81 0.47
CA GLY A 191 27.52 -23.14 -0.53
C GLY A 191 27.96 -21.74 -0.07
N LYS A 192 29.18 -21.32 -0.42
CA LYS A 192 29.57 -19.91 -0.33
C LYS A 192 29.12 -19.21 -1.60
N LEU A 193 28.31 -18.15 -1.50
CA LEU A 193 28.03 -17.28 -2.64
C LEU A 193 29.25 -16.38 -2.86
N THR A 194 29.97 -16.61 -3.95
CA THR A 194 31.15 -15.82 -4.34
C THR A 194 30.78 -14.58 -5.15
N ALA A 195 29.65 -14.60 -5.84
CA ALA A 195 29.05 -13.44 -6.48
C ALA A 195 27.85 -12.92 -5.68
N GLY A 196 27.60 -11.61 -5.76
CA GLY A 196 26.36 -11.02 -5.23
C GLY A 196 25.13 -11.47 -6.03
N ILE A 197 23.95 -11.26 -5.47
CA ILE A 197 22.66 -11.54 -6.09
C ILE A 197 21.98 -10.20 -6.37
N SER A 198 21.49 -10.01 -7.60
CA SER A 198 20.63 -8.88 -7.98
C SER A 198 19.28 -9.41 -8.44
N LEU A 199 18.21 -8.86 -7.89
CA LEU A 199 16.83 -9.13 -8.30
C LEU A 199 16.25 -7.83 -8.84
N ASP A 200 15.97 -7.82 -10.15
CA ASP A 200 15.40 -6.69 -10.86
C ASP A 200 13.90 -6.97 -11.06
N ILE A 201 13.04 -6.17 -10.42
CA ILE A 201 11.59 -6.34 -10.43
C ILE A 201 10.98 -5.22 -11.29
N PRO A 202 10.44 -5.54 -12.47
CA PRO A 202 9.84 -4.55 -13.35
C PRO A 202 8.48 -4.10 -12.83
N PHE A 203 8.15 -2.83 -13.03
CA PHE A 203 6.83 -2.23 -12.82
C PHE A 203 6.57 -1.15 -13.88
N GLU A 204 5.39 -0.52 -13.85
CA GLU A 204 5.02 0.49 -14.84
C GLU A 204 5.97 1.71 -14.81
N LYS A 205 6.42 2.18 -15.97
CA LYS A 205 7.28 3.37 -16.05
C LYS A 205 6.51 4.60 -15.59
N ASN A 206 7.21 5.50 -14.89
CA ASN A 206 6.64 6.70 -14.28
C ASN A 206 5.45 6.40 -13.36
N GLU A 207 5.47 5.26 -12.67
CA GLU A 207 4.46 4.93 -11.68
C GLU A 207 4.35 6.04 -10.63
N LEU A 208 3.11 6.50 -10.37
CA LEU A 208 2.81 7.60 -9.45
C LEU A 208 2.40 7.08 -8.07
N ARG A 209 1.89 5.85 -7.99
CA ARG A 209 1.34 5.26 -6.76
C ARG A 209 2.41 4.98 -5.70
N HIS A 210 1.96 4.63 -4.48
CA HIS A 210 2.85 4.12 -3.45
C HIS A 210 3.47 2.80 -3.91
N LEU A 211 4.79 2.69 -3.80
CA LEU A 211 5.53 1.47 -4.14
C LEU A 211 6.02 0.79 -2.87
N PHE A 212 5.65 -0.47 -2.69
CA PHE A 212 6.09 -1.31 -1.59
C PHE A 212 7.05 -2.36 -2.14
N VAL A 213 8.33 -2.25 -1.77
CA VAL A 213 9.33 -3.26 -2.10
C VAL A 213 9.48 -4.19 -0.91
N SER A 214 9.14 -5.46 -1.11
CA SER A 214 9.26 -6.48 -0.08
C SER A 214 10.28 -7.54 -0.46
N ILE A 215 10.98 -8.06 0.54
CA ILE A 215 11.98 -9.11 0.39
C ILE A 215 11.63 -10.28 1.29
N GLY A 216 11.93 -11.48 0.83
CA GLY A 216 11.64 -12.70 1.56
C GLY A 216 12.67 -13.80 1.32
N VAL A 217 12.73 -14.71 2.27
CA VAL A 217 13.51 -15.96 2.20
C VAL A 217 12.56 -17.13 2.39
N VAL A 218 12.56 -18.03 1.42
CA VAL A 218 11.82 -19.30 1.46
C VAL A 218 12.81 -20.43 1.62
N PHE A 219 12.59 -21.31 2.59
CA PHE A 219 13.42 -22.49 2.81
C PHE A 219 12.79 -23.71 2.18
N VAL A 220 13.61 -24.49 1.46
CA VAL A 220 13.17 -25.69 0.77
C VAL A 220 14.12 -26.85 1.04
N GLU A 221 13.56 -28.06 1.03
CA GLU A 221 14.32 -29.29 1.10
C GLU A 221 14.36 -29.88 -0.30
N THR A 222 15.55 -29.97 -0.89
CA THR A 222 15.72 -30.66 -2.18
C THR A 222 16.18 -32.09 -1.93
N LEU A 223 15.35 -33.06 -2.32
CA LEU A 223 15.67 -34.49 -2.33
C LEU A 223 15.65 -34.98 -3.77
N ASN A 224 16.73 -35.60 -4.25
CA ASN A 224 16.86 -36.11 -5.63
C ASN A 224 16.45 -35.06 -6.69
N ASN A 225 16.94 -33.82 -6.55
CA ASN A 225 16.62 -32.67 -7.41
C ASN A 225 15.14 -32.23 -7.43
N ARG A 226 14.30 -32.70 -6.50
CA ARG A 226 12.93 -32.21 -6.33
C ARG A 226 12.81 -31.35 -5.07
N PRO A 227 12.29 -30.11 -5.18
CA PRO A 227 12.10 -29.24 -4.03
C PRO A 227 10.80 -29.56 -3.28
N TYR A 228 10.88 -29.54 -1.95
CA TYR A 228 9.76 -29.73 -1.03
C TYR A 228 9.67 -28.56 -0.06
N ASN A 229 8.45 -28.11 0.21
CA ASN A 229 8.18 -27.04 1.17
C ASN A 229 8.36 -27.56 2.60
N ILE A 230 9.09 -26.81 3.42
CA ILE A 230 9.38 -27.21 4.80
C ILE A 230 8.31 -26.64 5.73
N LEU A 231 7.62 -27.53 6.44
CA LEU A 231 6.68 -27.19 7.52
C LEU A 231 5.66 -26.12 7.10
N GLY A 232 5.18 -26.21 5.84
CA GLY A 232 4.21 -25.28 5.26
C GLY A 232 4.68 -23.82 5.22
N GLY A 233 5.98 -23.55 5.26
CA GLY A 233 6.53 -22.19 5.23
C GLY A 233 6.59 -21.49 6.59
N ARG A 234 6.37 -22.20 7.70
CA ARG A 234 6.42 -21.63 9.06
C ARG A 234 7.69 -20.82 9.37
N TYR A 235 8.82 -21.20 8.79
CA TYR A 235 10.12 -20.54 8.98
C TYR A 235 10.48 -19.55 7.86
N ASN A 236 9.64 -19.44 6.84
CA ASN A 236 9.84 -18.47 5.77
C ASN A 236 9.58 -17.08 6.31
N ALA A 237 10.41 -16.13 5.90
CA ALA A 237 10.36 -14.77 6.40
C ALA A 237 10.20 -13.80 5.25
N MET A 238 9.31 -12.83 5.38
CA MET A 238 9.14 -11.73 4.42
C MET A 238 8.83 -10.45 5.18
N CYS A 239 9.42 -9.35 4.73
CA CYS A 239 9.09 -8.02 5.22
C CYS A 239 8.97 -7.01 4.07
N ILE A 240 8.25 -5.92 4.34
CA ILE A 240 8.31 -4.72 3.51
C ILE A 240 9.63 -4.02 3.82
N ALA A 241 10.60 -4.05 2.91
CA ALA A 241 11.94 -3.54 3.19
C ALA A 241 12.14 -2.07 2.76
N ALA A 242 11.36 -1.60 1.79
CA ALA A 242 11.33 -0.19 1.44
C ALA A 242 9.92 0.21 0.99
N VAL A 243 9.55 1.45 1.30
CA VAL A 243 8.32 2.08 0.82
C VAL A 243 8.71 3.40 0.16
N SER A 244 8.35 3.56 -1.11
CA SER A 244 8.41 4.86 -1.77
C SER A 244 7.00 5.44 -1.79
N ALA A 245 6.83 6.59 -1.13
CA ALA A 245 5.58 7.33 -1.15
C ALA A 245 5.18 7.70 -2.58
N LYS A 246 3.90 7.92 -2.81
CA LYS A 246 3.38 8.39 -4.09
C LYS A 246 4.04 9.72 -4.48
N VAL A 247 4.18 9.92 -5.77
CA VAL A 247 4.77 11.14 -6.33
C VAL A 247 3.62 11.98 -6.89
N GLY A 248 3.57 13.26 -6.55
CA GLY A 248 2.62 14.20 -7.16
C GLY A 248 2.95 14.38 -8.64
N GLU A 249 1.96 14.62 -9.50
CA GLU A 249 2.16 14.77 -10.95
C GLU A 249 3.22 15.83 -11.34
N GLU A 250 3.57 16.74 -10.44
CA GLU A 250 4.51 17.87 -10.65
C GLU A 250 5.99 17.53 -10.39
N GLU A 251 6.35 16.40 -9.79
CA GLU A 251 7.74 16.10 -9.39
C GLU A 251 8.58 15.34 -10.45
N ILE A 252 8.04 15.09 -11.65
CA ILE A 252 8.73 14.32 -12.71
C ILE A 252 9.58 15.22 -13.64
N THR A 253 9.58 16.54 -13.45
CA THR A 253 10.42 17.47 -14.23
C THR A 253 11.91 17.41 -13.85
N VAL A 254 12.59 16.45 -14.48
CA VAL A 254 14.00 16.38 -14.92
C VAL A 254 14.92 17.51 -14.45
N GLU A 255 15.97 17.15 -13.69
CA GLU A 255 17.25 17.86 -13.70
C GLU A 255 17.82 17.84 -15.14
N GLU A 256 17.71 18.94 -15.87
CA GLU A 256 18.49 19.16 -17.09
C GLU A 256 19.92 19.59 -16.68
N PRO A 257 20.97 19.01 -17.30
CA PRO A 257 22.35 19.38 -17.00
C PRO A 257 22.67 20.74 -17.64
N ASN A 258 23.00 21.72 -16.79
CA ASN A 258 23.74 22.95 -17.10
C ASN A 258 23.42 23.65 -18.44
N ALA A 259 22.40 24.50 -18.45
CA ALA A 259 22.34 25.58 -19.43
C ALA A 259 23.34 26.69 -19.05
N LEU A 260 24.42 26.84 -19.83
CA LEU A 260 25.33 27.99 -19.78
C LEU A 260 24.53 29.30 -20.04
N PRO A 261 24.86 30.42 -19.39
CA PRO A 261 24.11 31.66 -19.59
C PRO A 261 24.39 32.25 -20.98
N VAL A 262 23.37 32.30 -21.84
CA VAL A 262 23.45 32.98 -23.13
C VAL A 262 23.47 34.48 -22.91
N SER A 263 24.56 35.12 -23.32
CA SER A 263 24.77 36.56 -23.28
C SER A 263 23.84 37.28 -24.27
N LYS A 264 23.18 38.35 -23.81
CA LYS A 264 22.41 39.26 -24.68
C LYS A 264 23.38 40.06 -25.54
N GLN A 265 23.46 39.77 -26.83
CA GLN A 265 24.01 40.71 -27.81
C GLN A 265 22.88 41.53 -28.44
N LEU A 266 22.97 42.84 -28.26
CA LEU A 266 22.18 43.86 -28.93
C LEU A 266 22.49 43.85 -30.43
N TYR A 267 21.47 43.75 -31.28
CA TYR A 267 21.58 44.13 -32.68
C TYR A 267 20.72 45.35 -32.96
N ASN A 268 21.39 46.50 -33.04
CA ASN A 268 20.89 47.69 -33.69
C ASN A 268 21.08 47.53 -35.20
N HIS A 269 20.04 47.76 -35.99
CA HIS A 269 20.20 48.42 -37.28
C HIS A 269 19.00 49.30 -37.63
N ALA A 270 19.33 50.57 -37.86
CA ALA A 270 18.46 51.59 -38.39
C ALA A 270 18.42 51.49 -39.92
N ASN A 271 17.25 51.64 -40.54
CA ASN A 271 16.83 52.87 -41.25
C ASN A 271 15.75 52.64 -42.31
N LYS A 272 14.73 53.52 -42.25
CA LYS A 272 14.03 54.25 -43.32
C LYS A 272 13.52 53.46 -44.55
N THR A 273 12.21 53.51 -44.80
CA THR A 273 11.51 54.55 -45.60
C THR A 273 10.00 54.30 -45.57
N GLY A 274 9.21 55.37 -45.49
CA GLY A 274 7.75 55.30 -45.33
C GLY A 274 6.95 55.08 -46.61
N ILE A 275 5.65 54.85 -46.44
CA ILE A 275 4.52 55.53 -47.10
C ILE A 275 3.25 55.07 -46.37
N LEU A 276 2.46 56.06 -45.94
CA LEU A 276 1.15 55.92 -45.33
C LEU A 276 0.12 55.51 -46.39
N HIS A 277 -0.68 54.47 -46.17
CA HIS A 277 -2.02 54.37 -46.74
C HIS A 277 -2.98 53.63 -45.80
N ALA A 278 -4.05 54.33 -45.43
CA ALA A 278 -5.16 53.86 -44.63
C ALA A 278 -6.23 53.23 -45.53
N SER A 279 -6.71 52.03 -45.20
CA SER A 279 -7.99 51.54 -45.73
C SER A 279 -8.63 50.47 -44.84
N LYS A 280 -9.68 50.92 -44.13
CA LYS A 280 -10.95 50.29 -43.68
C LYS A 280 -10.98 48.82 -43.18
N PRO A 281 -11.70 48.54 -42.06
CA PRO A 281 -11.92 47.18 -41.56
C PRO A 281 -12.93 46.39 -42.40
N TYR A 282 -12.59 45.14 -42.72
CA TYR A 282 -13.41 44.18 -43.48
C TYR A 282 -14.50 43.57 -42.58
N LYS A 283 -15.77 43.67 -43.00
CA LYS A 283 -16.95 43.09 -42.36
C LYS A 283 -17.03 41.57 -42.62
N LYS A 284 -17.32 40.76 -41.59
CA LYS A 284 -17.66 39.34 -41.72
C LYS A 284 -19.07 39.16 -42.32
N PRO A 285 -19.30 38.25 -43.28
CA PRO A 285 -20.65 37.95 -43.76
C PRO A 285 -21.38 36.94 -42.87
N VAL A 286 -22.67 37.22 -42.71
CA VAL A 286 -23.72 36.43 -42.07
C VAL A 286 -24.04 35.21 -42.94
N ILE A 287 -24.12 34.01 -42.35
CA ILE A 287 -24.73 32.85 -43.00
C ILE A 287 -26.05 32.55 -42.30
N THR A 288 -27.11 32.75 -43.06
CA THR A 288 -28.52 32.49 -42.77
C THR A 288 -28.81 31.00 -42.69
N GLY A 289 -29.66 30.62 -41.72
CA GLY A 289 -30.01 29.23 -41.42
C GLY A 289 -30.94 28.55 -42.43
N ARG A 290 -31.05 27.22 -42.27
CA ARG A 290 -32.18 26.43 -42.77
C ARG A 290 -32.75 25.53 -41.68
N LYS A 291 -34.07 25.39 -41.78
CA LYS A 291 -35.09 24.97 -40.81
C LYS A 291 -34.97 23.53 -40.30
N ARG A 292 -35.41 23.34 -39.05
CA ARG A 292 -35.84 22.05 -38.47
C ARG A 292 -37.22 21.64 -39.03
N PRO A 293 -37.55 20.35 -39.00
CA PRO A 293 -38.90 19.89 -38.67
C PRO A 293 -38.91 19.10 -37.34
N ARG A 294 -40.06 19.16 -36.66
CA ARG A 294 -40.33 18.64 -35.31
C ARG A 294 -41.38 17.53 -35.42
N LEU A 295 -41.19 16.48 -34.60
CA LEU A 295 -42.18 15.56 -33.98
C LEU A 295 -42.92 14.51 -34.84
N ALA A 296 -42.81 13.25 -34.39
CA ALA A 296 -43.98 12.40 -34.13
C ALA A 296 -43.67 11.43 -32.97
N LYS A 297 -44.57 11.41 -31.98
CA LYS A 297 -44.67 10.40 -30.92
C LYS A 297 -45.29 9.13 -31.51
N LEU A 298 -44.84 7.94 -31.11
CA LEU A 298 -45.66 6.73 -31.17
C LEU A 298 -45.45 5.92 -29.88
N ASN A 299 -46.51 5.82 -29.08
CA ASN A 299 -46.68 4.81 -28.04
C ASN A 299 -47.21 3.54 -28.69
N ARG A 300 -46.68 2.39 -28.29
CA ARG A 300 -47.41 1.14 -28.01
C ARG A 300 -46.67 0.41 -26.91
#